data_AF-A0A6L7WXZ7-F1
#
_entry.id   AF-A0A6L7WXZ7-F1
#
_cell.length_a   1.000
_cell.length_b   1.000
_cell.length_c   1.000
_cell.angle_alpha   90.00
_cell.angle_beta   90.00
_cell.angle_gamma   90.00
#
_symmetry.space_group_name_H-M   'P 1'
#
loop_
_entity.id
_entity.type
_entity.pdbx_description
1 polymer ?
#
loop_
_entity_poly.entity_id
_entity_poly.type
_entity_poly.pdbx_seq_one_letter_code
_entity_poly.pdbx_strand_id
1 'polypeptide(L)'
;MTRFPGAPEPKGLGTPYVESLTGYLQRVANAHALPSSNMFVDELLPAFRDRDLYRGHDRDIVRHHARAMNGAGKHARAAVETLSQVTGRGDLASLSFLTVAEVGKIASTGIVARGKRWCPHCWADDGNTADRYERKLWNLSVVDACAAHRVALQERCPGCGLPQPAIASDVRVGVCSLCGRDLVITPLALRPPGPGSEAARRLWYAEQASALVHAAEAVELLGVSKESLDAARRAGLRALADHLERHGDWEGVAGQVETWSGSANRPSIEALFSILWQARWPVARLFPDAARPGRDR
;
A
#
# COMPACT_ATOMS: atom_id res chain seq x y z
N MET A 1 12.01 25.61 0.11
CA MET A 1 11.53 26.29 1.32
C MET A 1 10.43 25.42 1.91
N THR A 2 10.61 24.96 3.16
CA THR A 2 9.61 24.18 3.89
C THR A 2 8.36 25.04 4.10
N ARG A 3 7.20 24.60 3.61
CA ARG A 3 5.91 25.32 3.73
C ARG A 3 5.09 24.85 4.93
N PHE A 4 5.29 23.61 5.38
CA PHE A 4 4.59 22.97 6.48
C PHE A 4 5.58 22.55 7.57
N PRO A 5 6.21 23.52 8.27
CA PRO A 5 7.14 23.21 9.35
C PRO A 5 6.41 22.52 10.51
N GLY A 6 7.06 21.56 11.18
CA GLY A 6 6.42 20.81 12.27
C GLY A 6 5.35 19.83 11.79
N ALA A 7 5.39 19.41 10.52
CA ALA A 7 4.56 18.32 10.02
C ALA A 7 4.71 17.06 10.91
N PRO A 8 3.60 16.35 11.21
CA PRO A 8 3.63 15.20 12.11
C PRO A 8 4.52 14.08 11.56
N GLU A 9 4.98 13.21 12.45
CA GLU A 9 5.64 11.94 12.09
C GLU A 9 4.64 10.95 11.48
N PRO A 10 5.05 10.10 10.51
CA PRO A 10 4.18 9.11 9.92
C PRO A 10 3.99 8.00 10.94
N LYS A 11 2.79 7.45 11.00
CA LYS A 11 2.51 6.36 11.94
C LYS A 11 2.96 5.02 11.36
N GLY A 12 3.51 4.17 12.22
CA GLY A 12 3.81 2.76 11.89
C GLY A 12 5.00 2.52 10.96
N LEU A 13 5.92 3.47 10.78
CA LEU A 13 7.17 3.25 10.03
C LEU A 13 7.91 2.00 10.51
N GLY A 14 8.52 1.25 9.58
CA GLY A 14 9.23 0.01 9.93
C GLY A 14 8.29 -1.20 10.12
N THR A 15 6.97 -1.00 10.08
CA THR A 15 5.97 -2.05 10.34
C THR A 15 5.09 -2.32 9.11
N PRO A 16 4.44 -3.50 9.02
CA PRO A 16 3.44 -3.75 7.98
C PRO A 16 2.25 -2.78 8.01
N TYR A 17 2.05 -2.08 9.12
CA TYR A 17 0.94 -1.18 9.36
C TYR A 17 1.30 0.29 9.13
N VAL A 18 2.42 0.58 8.46
CA VAL A 18 2.82 1.93 8.11
C VAL A 18 1.69 2.71 7.42
N GLU A 19 1.63 4.01 7.69
CA GLU A 19 0.66 4.95 7.16
C GLU A 19 0.73 5.09 5.63
N SER A 20 -0.42 5.37 4.99
CA SER A 20 -0.49 5.68 3.56
C SER A 20 -0.13 7.14 3.28
N LEU A 21 0.38 7.42 2.08
CA LEU A 21 0.75 8.79 1.69
C LEU A 21 -0.48 9.73 1.66
N THR A 22 -1.65 9.23 1.25
CA THR A 22 -2.91 10.00 1.32
C THR A 22 -3.37 10.25 2.76
N GLY A 23 -3.20 9.28 3.67
CA GLY A 23 -3.48 9.44 5.10
C GLY A 23 -2.58 10.49 5.74
N TYR A 24 -1.29 10.40 5.42
CA TYR A 24 -0.28 11.35 5.87
C TYR A 24 -0.58 12.78 5.42
N LEU A 25 -0.90 12.99 4.13
CA LEU A 25 -1.30 14.30 3.61
C LEU A 25 -2.48 14.88 4.39
N GLN A 26 -3.51 14.08 4.68
CA GLN A 26 -4.68 14.52 5.45
C GLN A 26 -4.29 14.94 6.88
N ARG A 27 -3.36 14.22 7.54
CA ARG A 27 -2.86 14.60 8.86
C ARG A 27 -1.99 15.85 8.85
N VAL A 28 -1.17 16.06 7.82
CA VAL A 28 -0.40 17.30 7.65
C VAL A 28 -1.36 18.48 7.46
N ALA A 29 -2.36 18.32 6.60
CA ALA A 29 -3.39 19.34 6.36
C ALA A 29 -4.14 19.68 7.66
N ASN A 30 -4.58 18.67 8.42
CA ASN A 30 -5.21 18.86 9.73
C ASN A 30 -4.34 19.64 10.72
N ALA A 31 -3.05 19.28 10.83
CA ALA A 31 -2.10 19.93 11.74
C ALA A 31 -1.89 21.41 11.40
N HIS A 32 -2.17 21.82 10.17
CA HIS A 32 -2.04 23.20 9.68
C HIS A 32 -3.41 23.88 9.44
N ALA A 33 -4.51 23.28 9.92
CA ALA A 33 -5.87 23.79 9.73
C ALA A 33 -6.26 24.05 8.26
N LEU A 34 -5.77 23.21 7.34
CA LEU A 34 -6.05 23.29 5.91
C LEU A 34 -7.02 22.17 5.48
N PRO A 35 -7.93 22.42 4.53
CA PRO A 35 -8.63 21.35 3.84
C PRO A 35 -7.62 20.50 3.05
N SER A 36 -7.63 19.18 3.22
CA SER A 36 -6.71 18.28 2.52
C SER A 36 -6.79 18.38 1.00
N SER A 37 -7.99 18.70 0.48
CA SER A 37 -8.18 18.94 -0.96
C SER A 37 -7.38 20.14 -1.46
N ASN A 38 -7.28 21.21 -0.67
CA ASN A 38 -6.51 22.39 -1.04
C ASN A 38 -5.02 22.07 -1.03
N MET A 39 -4.53 21.40 0.02
CA MET A 39 -3.13 20.97 0.07
C MET A 39 -2.76 20.07 -1.12
N PHE A 40 -3.66 19.16 -1.54
CA PHE A 40 -3.43 18.36 -2.74
C PHE A 40 -3.36 19.22 -4.01
N VAL A 41 -4.32 20.12 -4.21
CA VAL A 41 -4.41 20.97 -5.42
C VAL A 41 -3.25 21.95 -5.49
N ASP A 42 -2.89 22.60 -4.39
CA ASP A 42 -1.90 23.67 -4.38
C ASP A 42 -0.46 23.13 -4.43
N GLU A 43 -0.21 21.97 -3.81
CA GLU A 43 1.15 21.42 -3.70
C GLU A 43 1.40 20.29 -4.71
N LEU A 44 0.49 19.32 -4.84
CA LEU A 44 0.76 18.09 -5.59
C LEU A 44 0.35 18.13 -7.05
N LEU A 45 -0.79 18.75 -7.37
CA LEU A 45 -1.28 18.81 -8.74
C LEU A 45 -0.27 19.49 -9.70
N PRO A 46 0.42 20.59 -9.33
CA PRO A 46 1.50 21.17 -10.13
C PRO A 46 2.63 20.19 -10.44
N ALA A 47 2.98 19.34 -9.47
CA ALA A 47 4.07 18.38 -9.58
C ALA A 47 3.74 17.19 -10.51
N PHE A 48 2.46 16.89 -10.73
CA PHE A 48 2.07 15.77 -11.60
C PHE A 48 2.29 16.07 -13.10
N ARG A 49 2.56 17.34 -13.46
CA ARG A 49 3.00 17.80 -14.79
C ARG A 49 2.17 17.30 -15.97
N ASP A 50 0.91 16.97 -15.73
CA ASP A 50 0.05 16.34 -16.72
C ASP A 50 -0.95 17.41 -17.17
N ARG A 51 -0.62 18.08 -18.28
CA ARG A 51 -1.31 19.29 -18.76
C ARG A 51 -2.79 19.04 -19.11
N ASP A 52 -3.14 17.80 -19.41
CA ASP A 52 -4.51 17.38 -19.69
C ASP A 52 -5.36 17.26 -18.43
N LEU A 53 -4.75 17.16 -17.24
CA LEU A 53 -5.46 17.10 -15.96
C LEU A 53 -6.09 18.44 -15.55
N TYR A 54 -5.60 19.55 -16.10
CA TYR A 54 -6.13 20.89 -15.80
C TYR A 54 -7.44 21.18 -16.55
N ARG A 55 -7.93 20.25 -17.38
CA ARG A 55 -9.21 20.35 -18.08
C ARG A 55 -10.29 19.56 -17.35
N GLY A 56 -10.65 20.01 -16.14
CA GLY A 56 -11.71 19.41 -15.33
C GLY A 56 -11.97 20.18 -14.03
N HIS A 57 -13.04 19.85 -13.31
CA HIS A 57 -13.27 20.40 -11.97
C HIS A 57 -12.30 19.75 -10.96
N ASP A 58 -11.76 20.54 -10.03
CA ASP A 58 -10.78 20.10 -9.01
C ASP A 58 -11.17 18.81 -8.29
N ARG A 59 -12.46 18.63 -8.01
CA ARG A 59 -13.00 17.43 -7.35
C ARG A 59 -12.80 16.15 -8.15
N ASP A 60 -12.95 16.21 -9.47
CA ASP A 60 -12.75 15.06 -10.34
C ASP A 60 -11.26 14.72 -10.43
N ILE A 61 -10.40 15.74 -10.52
CA ILE A 61 -8.94 15.58 -10.54
C ILE A 61 -8.45 14.91 -9.24
N VAL A 62 -8.84 15.43 -8.08
CA VAL A 62 -8.49 14.83 -6.77
C VAL A 62 -8.96 13.37 -6.72
N ARG A 63 -10.20 13.08 -7.14
CA ARG A 63 -10.76 11.72 -7.14
C ARG A 63 -9.95 10.76 -8.03
N HIS A 64 -9.50 11.20 -9.20
CA HIS A 64 -8.77 10.37 -10.15
C HIS A 64 -7.29 10.18 -9.78
N HIS A 65 -6.64 11.20 -9.20
CA HIS A 65 -5.18 11.20 -9.01
C HIS A 65 -4.71 10.96 -7.58
N ALA A 66 -5.51 11.27 -6.57
CA ALA A 66 -5.11 11.09 -5.16
C ALA A 66 -4.69 9.65 -4.86
N ARG A 67 -5.36 8.66 -5.45
CA ARG A 67 -5.02 7.24 -5.26
C ARG A 67 -3.67 6.88 -5.86
N ALA A 68 -3.30 7.51 -6.97
CA ALA A 68 -2.05 7.22 -7.67
C ALA A 68 -0.82 7.62 -6.82
N MET A 69 -0.99 8.51 -5.83
CA MET A 69 0.03 8.85 -4.84
C MET A 69 0.48 7.65 -4.02
N ASN A 70 -0.45 6.77 -3.64
CA ASN A 70 -0.14 5.58 -2.86
C ASN A 70 0.56 4.50 -3.71
N GLY A 71 0.59 4.65 -5.04
CA GLY A 71 1.11 3.65 -5.97
C GLY A 71 2.65 3.58 -6.05
N ALA A 72 3.14 3.10 -7.20
CA ALA A 72 4.57 2.95 -7.49
C ALA A 72 5.02 3.65 -8.79
N GLY A 73 4.14 4.48 -9.36
CA GLY A 73 4.35 5.16 -10.65
C GLY A 73 4.90 6.58 -10.51
N LYS A 74 4.85 7.34 -11.62
CA LYS A 74 5.29 8.74 -11.70
C LYS A 74 4.62 9.66 -10.66
N HIS A 75 3.31 9.48 -10.42
CA HIS A 75 2.56 10.28 -9.46
C HIS A 75 2.98 10.02 -8.01
N ALA A 76 3.29 8.76 -7.66
CA ALA A 76 3.79 8.42 -6.33
C ALA A 76 5.17 9.06 -6.08
N ARG A 77 6.09 8.99 -7.04
CA ARG A 77 7.41 9.66 -6.95
C ARG A 77 7.27 11.17 -6.78
N ALA A 78 6.51 11.81 -7.66
CA ALA A 78 6.27 13.25 -7.59
C ALA A 78 5.62 13.65 -6.25
N ALA A 79 4.68 12.86 -5.74
CA ALA A 79 4.03 13.12 -4.46
C ALA A 79 4.99 12.99 -3.28
N VAL A 80 5.81 11.93 -3.23
CA VAL A 80 6.83 11.74 -2.20
C VAL A 80 7.83 12.90 -2.23
N GLU A 81 8.41 13.20 -3.40
CA GLU A 81 9.39 14.28 -3.56
C GLU A 81 8.83 15.63 -3.13
N THR A 82 7.61 15.95 -3.56
CA THR A 82 6.95 17.21 -3.23
C THR A 82 6.64 17.29 -1.74
N LEU A 83 6.02 16.25 -1.16
CA LEU A 83 5.71 16.22 0.27
C LEU A 83 6.98 16.31 1.12
N SER A 84 8.04 15.59 0.76
CA SER A 84 9.33 15.66 1.43
C SER A 84 9.88 17.08 1.43
N GLN A 85 9.81 17.79 0.29
CA GLN A 85 10.26 19.17 0.18
C GLN A 85 9.43 20.15 1.02
N VAL A 86 8.10 20.05 0.94
CA VAL A 86 7.22 21.04 1.60
C VAL A 86 7.07 20.81 3.10
N THR A 87 7.26 19.57 3.57
CA THR A 87 7.26 19.22 5.00
C THR A 87 8.66 19.20 5.62
N GLY A 88 9.72 19.15 4.80
CA GLY A 88 11.11 19.05 5.25
C GLY A 88 11.48 17.64 5.73
N ARG A 89 10.80 16.59 5.28
CA ARG A 89 10.96 15.22 5.78
C ARG A 89 11.60 14.29 4.75
N GLY A 90 12.41 13.35 5.22
CA GLY A 90 13.16 12.39 4.39
C GLY A 90 12.59 10.97 4.37
N ASP A 91 11.56 10.69 5.16
CA ASP A 91 11.07 9.35 5.50
C ASP A 91 9.73 8.99 4.84
N LEU A 92 9.33 9.71 3.79
CA LEU A 92 7.99 9.60 3.21
C LEU A 92 7.87 8.55 2.08
N ALA A 93 8.99 8.01 1.58
CA ALA A 93 8.98 6.99 0.52
C ALA A 93 8.20 5.74 0.93
N SER A 94 8.37 5.32 2.19
CA SER A 94 7.69 4.18 2.83
C SER A 94 6.17 4.33 2.88
N LEU A 95 5.60 5.52 2.68
CA LEU A 95 4.14 5.72 2.73
C LEU A 95 3.45 5.40 1.39
N SER A 96 4.25 5.10 0.35
CA SER A 96 3.80 4.69 -0.98
C SER A 96 4.18 3.23 -1.28
N PHE A 97 3.74 2.69 -2.42
CA PHE A 97 4.16 1.38 -2.90
C PHE A 97 5.43 1.40 -3.75
N LEU A 98 6.21 2.49 -3.78
CA LEU A 98 7.47 2.56 -4.53
C LEU A 98 8.44 1.43 -4.14
N THR A 99 8.74 1.32 -2.86
CA THR A 99 9.64 0.29 -2.32
C THR A 99 9.03 -1.10 -2.46
N VAL A 100 7.73 -1.25 -2.19
CA VAL A 100 7.01 -2.53 -2.36
C VAL A 100 7.11 -3.05 -3.79
N ALA A 101 6.94 -2.17 -4.78
CA ALA A 101 7.05 -2.53 -6.18
C ALA A 101 8.48 -2.81 -6.61
N GLU A 102 9.49 -2.19 -6.00
CA GLU A 102 10.89 -2.47 -6.31
C GLU A 102 11.37 -3.77 -5.67
N VAL A 103 11.01 -4.03 -4.41
CA VAL A 103 11.27 -5.29 -3.71
C VAL A 103 10.58 -6.44 -4.44
N GLY A 104 9.28 -6.31 -4.71
CA GLY A 104 8.51 -7.33 -5.42
C GLY A 104 8.76 -7.42 -6.93
N LYS A 105 9.44 -6.43 -7.53
CA LYS A 105 9.46 -6.17 -8.98
C LYS A 105 8.08 -6.28 -9.60
N ILE A 106 7.11 -5.73 -8.90
CA ILE A 106 5.70 -5.72 -9.27
C ILE A 106 5.47 -4.55 -10.24
N ALA A 107 4.62 -4.78 -11.24
CA ALA A 107 4.18 -3.73 -12.14
C ALA A 107 3.42 -2.65 -11.37
N SER A 108 3.73 -1.38 -11.64
CA SER A 108 3.02 -0.26 -10.98
C SER A 108 1.54 -0.20 -11.35
N THR A 109 1.16 -0.75 -12.51
CA THR A 109 -0.23 -0.80 -12.99
C THR A 109 -1.05 -1.77 -12.14
N GLY A 110 -2.17 -1.28 -11.61
CA GLY A 110 -3.11 -2.12 -10.85
C GLY A 110 -2.67 -2.48 -9.44
N ILE A 111 -1.56 -1.94 -8.92
CA ILE A 111 -1.10 -2.20 -7.54
C ILE A 111 -2.01 -1.54 -6.49
N VAL A 112 -2.64 -0.42 -6.83
CA VAL A 112 -3.51 0.35 -5.93
C VAL A 112 -4.96 -0.11 -6.09
N ALA A 113 -5.66 -0.27 -4.97
CA ALA A 113 -7.08 -0.56 -4.91
C ALA A 113 -7.93 0.54 -5.60
N ARG A 114 -9.06 0.12 -6.20
CA ARG A 114 -10.00 1.02 -6.87
C ARG A 114 -10.85 1.85 -5.90
N GLY A 115 -10.73 1.65 -4.61
CA GLY A 115 -11.58 2.25 -3.58
C GLY A 115 -10.80 2.44 -2.29
N LYS A 116 -11.24 3.39 -1.46
CA LYS A 116 -10.72 3.51 -0.10
C LYS A 116 -11.27 2.35 0.71
N ARG A 117 -10.37 1.67 1.44
CA ARG A 117 -10.70 0.54 2.30
C ARG A 117 -10.25 0.84 3.72
N TRP A 118 -10.93 0.29 4.71
CA TRP A 118 -10.50 0.41 6.10
C TRP A 118 -10.91 -0.81 6.93
N CYS A 119 -10.17 -1.03 8.01
CA CYS A 119 -10.61 -1.91 9.08
C CYS A 119 -11.09 -1.05 10.25
N PRO A 120 -12.39 -1.12 10.62
CA PRO A 120 -12.91 -0.38 11.76
C PRO A 120 -12.32 -0.83 13.09
N HIS A 121 -11.95 -2.12 13.24
CA HIS A 121 -11.27 -2.59 14.44
C HIS A 121 -9.87 -2.02 14.61
N CYS A 122 -9.09 -1.90 13.53
CA CYS A 122 -7.81 -1.20 13.59
C CYS A 122 -7.97 0.24 14.09
N TRP A 123 -9.00 0.95 13.63
CA TRP A 123 -9.28 2.30 14.14
C TRP A 123 -9.84 2.31 15.57
N ALA A 124 -10.51 1.24 16.02
CA ALA A 124 -10.90 1.07 17.41
C ALA A 124 -9.66 0.87 18.30
N ASP A 125 -8.72 0.03 17.86
CA ASP A 125 -7.46 -0.25 18.56
C ASP A 125 -6.53 0.97 18.60
N ASP A 126 -6.55 1.80 17.55
CA ASP A 126 -5.84 3.09 17.54
C ASP A 126 -6.40 4.07 18.60
N GLY A 127 -7.61 3.82 19.10
CA GLY A 127 -8.26 4.62 20.14
C GLY A 127 -9.03 5.83 19.60
N ASN A 128 -8.66 7.01 20.05
CA ASN A 128 -9.38 8.25 19.74
C ASN A 128 -9.13 8.70 18.28
N THR A 129 -9.97 9.62 17.79
CA THR A 129 -9.91 10.13 16.41
C THR A 129 -8.56 10.76 16.02
N ALA A 130 -7.83 11.35 16.97
CA ALA A 130 -6.53 11.98 16.70
C ALA A 130 -5.42 10.94 16.48
N ASP A 131 -5.57 9.74 17.04
CA ASP A 131 -4.59 8.67 16.93
C ASP A 131 -4.80 7.76 15.72
N ARG A 132 -6.04 7.70 15.21
CA ARG A 132 -6.43 6.95 14.00
C ARG A 132 -5.66 7.43 12.78
N TYR A 133 -5.27 6.47 11.93
CA TYR A 133 -4.59 6.75 10.68
C TYR A 133 -4.92 5.71 9.62
N GLU A 134 -4.63 6.05 8.36
CA GLU A 134 -4.87 5.16 7.23
C GLU A 134 -3.65 4.28 6.99
N ARG A 135 -3.81 2.96 7.09
CA ARG A 135 -2.71 2.02 6.84
C ARG A 135 -2.49 1.88 5.33
N LYS A 136 -1.23 1.96 4.89
CA LYS A 136 -0.78 1.76 3.50
C LYS A 136 -1.34 0.45 2.93
N LEU A 137 -1.28 -0.63 3.70
CA LEU A 137 -1.71 -1.97 3.31
C LEU A 137 -3.15 -2.02 2.75
N TRP A 138 -4.07 -1.19 3.27
CA TRP A 138 -5.46 -1.13 2.81
C TRP A 138 -5.63 -0.61 1.38
N ASN A 139 -4.61 0.09 0.87
CA ASN A 139 -4.59 0.61 -0.49
C ASN A 139 -4.07 -0.40 -1.51
N LEU A 140 -3.63 -1.59 -1.10
CA LEU A 140 -3.12 -2.61 -2.01
C LEU A 140 -4.29 -3.36 -2.66
N SER A 141 -4.27 -3.53 -3.98
CA SER A 141 -5.43 -4.04 -4.72
C SER A 141 -5.86 -5.45 -4.30
N VAL A 142 -4.88 -6.32 -3.99
CA VAL A 142 -5.05 -7.69 -3.50
C VAL A 142 -5.50 -7.79 -2.04
N VAL A 143 -5.56 -6.69 -1.30
CA VAL A 143 -5.95 -6.69 0.12
C VAL A 143 -7.41 -6.23 0.26
N ASP A 144 -8.28 -7.17 0.62
CA ASP A 144 -9.70 -6.95 0.91
C ASP A 144 -10.12 -7.48 2.30
N ALA A 145 -9.17 -8.05 3.05
CA ALA A 145 -9.33 -8.46 4.44
C ALA A 145 -8.25 -7.81 5.33
N CYS A 146 -8.58 -7.59 6.60
CA CYS A 146 -7.60 -7.23 7.62
C CYS A 146 -6.96 -8.50 8.18
N ALA A 147 -5.65 -8.65 8.05
CA ALA A 147 -4.92 -9.78 8.64
C ALA A 147 -4.96 -9.78 10.18
N ALA A 148 -4.93 -8.60 10.81
CA ALA A 148 -4.92 -8.46 12.27
C ALA A 148 -6.26 -8.88 12.91
N HIS A 149 -7.38 -8.41 12.35
CA HIS A 149 -8.71 -8.66 12.92
C HIS A 149 -9.50 -9.74 12.20
N ARG A 150 -8.96 -10.26 11.10
CA ARG A 150 -9.57 -11.31 10.29
C ARG A 150 -10.98 -10.97 9.84
N VAL A 151 -11.19 -9.72 9.42
CA VAL A 151 -12.47 -9.21 8.92
C VAL A 151 -12.34 -8.72 7.49
N ALA A 152 -13.43 -8.69 6.72
CA ALA A 152 -13.43 -7.98 5.44
C ALA A 152 -13.24 -6.48 5.66
N LEU A 153 -12.38 -5.85 4.86
CA LEU A 153 -12.25 -4.40 4.86
C LEU A 153 -13.54 -3.77 4.32
N GLN A 154 -13.90 -2.62 4.89
CA GLN A 154 -15.06 -1.85 4.49
C GLN A 154 -14.69 -0.88 3.36
N GLU A 155 -15.58 -0.71 2.38
CA GLU A 155 -15.41 0.26 1.28
C GLU A 155 -16.47 1.36 1.28
N ARG A 156 -17.53 1.18 2.09
CA ARG A 156 -18.73 2.03 2.11
C ARG A 156 -19.11 2.38 3.54
N CYS A 157 -19.60 3.61 3.73
CA CYS A 157 -20.09 4.03 5.02
C CYS A 157 -21.33 3.22 5.43
N PRO A 158 -21.41 2.65 6.64
CA PRO A 158 -22.58 1.93 7.11
C PRO A 158 -23.81 2.83 7.33
N GLY A 159 -23.63 4.14 7.46
CA GLY A 159 -24.73 5.10 7.61
C GLY A 159 -25.38 5.52 6.30
N CYS A 160 -24.58 5.92 5.31
CA CYS A 160 -25.10 6.45 4.04
C CYS A 160 -24.88 5.53 2.83
N GLY A 161 -24.16 4.41 2.96
CA GLY A 161 -23.86 3.48 1.88
C GLY A 161 -22.87 3.99 0.81
N LEU A 162 -22.41 5.23 0.93
CA LEU A 162 -21.53 5.87 -0.04
C LEU A 162 -20.05 5.52 0.22
N PRO A 163 -19.24 5.37 -0.85
CA PRO A 163 -17.81 5.15 -0.72
C PRO A 163 -17.12 6.43 -0.22
N GLN A 164 -15.98 6.25 0.45
CA GLN A 164 -15.17 7.38 0.91
C GLN A 164 -14.14 7.78 -0.17
N PRO A 165 -13.90 9.09 -0.37
CA PRO A 165 -12.85 9.56 -1.27
C PRO A 165 -11.46 9.20 -0.70
N ALA A 166 -10.46 9.09 -1.58
CA ALA A 166 -9.08 8.80 -1.15
C ALA A 166 -8.51 9.91 -0.26
N ILE A 167 -8.79 11.16 -0.63
CA ILE A 167 -8.55 12.34 0.19
C ILE A 167 -9.91 12.99 0.45
N ALA A 168 -10.31 13.08 1.72
CA ALA A 168 -11.50 13.81 2.12
C ALA A 168 -11.16 15.28 2.40
N SER A 169 -12.08 16.19 2.08
CA SER A 169 -11.93 17.61 2.43
C SER A 169 -12.01 17.84 3.94
N ASP A 170 -12.81 17.03 4.65
CA ASP A 170 -12.79 16.93 6.11
C ASP A 170 -11.73 15.89 6.52
N VAL A 171 -10.88 16.27 7.46
CA VAL A 171 -9.63 15.59 7.82
C VAL A 171 -9.79 14.57 8.95
N ARG A 172 -11.00 14.39 9.49
CA ARG A 172 -11.26 13.48 10.61
C ARG A 172 -11.20 12.01 10.17
N VAL A 173 -10.06 11.36 10.44
CA VAL A 173 -9.86 9.93 10.15
C VAL A 173 -10.86 9.07 10.93
N GLY A 174 -11.48 8.11 10.26
CA GLY A 174 -12.49 7.25 10.88
C GLY A 174 -13.88 7.89 10.96
N VAL A 175 -14.11 9.03 10.31
CA VAL A 175 -15.45 9.64 10.21
C VAL A 175 -15.85 9.76 8.75
N CYS A 176 -17.12 9.49 8.44
CA CYS A 176 -17.64 9.62 7.09
C CYS A 176 -17.62 11.08 6.66
N SER A 177 -16.92 11.40 5.56
CA SER A 177 -16.81 12.76 5.05
C SER A 177 -18.09 13.31 4.41
N LEU A 178 -19.15 12.49 4.32
CA LEU A 178 -20.41 12.82 3.67
C LEU A 178 -21.58 12.94 4.66
N CYS A 179 -21.66 12.05 5.65
CA CYS A 179 -22.75 12.05 6.62
C CYS A 179 -22.29 12.22 8.08
N GLY A 180 -20.98 12.34 8.34
CA GLY A 180 -20.43 12.56 9.69
C GLY A 180 -20.52 11.36 10.64
N ARG A 181 -21.02 10.20 10.20
CA ARG A 181 -21.07 8.99 11.03
C ARG A 181 -19.67 8.46 11.31
N ASP A 182 -19.41 8.05 12.55
CA ASP A 182 -18.21 7.30 12.92
C ASP A 182 -18.15 5.98 12.12
N LEU A 183 -17.01 5.71 11.50
CA LEU A 183 -16.75 4.53 10.69
C LEU A 183 -16.16 3.37 11.51
N VAL A 184 -15.88 3.59 12.80
CA VAL A 184 -15.51 2.57 13.80
C VAL A 184 -16.76 1.81 14.25
N ILE A 185 -17.49 1.26 13.28
CA ILE A 185 -18.62 0.38 13.54
C ILE A 185 -18.18 -1.04 13.28
N THR A 186 -18.51 -1.94 14.21
CA THR A 186 -18.10 -3.34 14.23
C THR A 186 -18.68 -4.14 13.04
N PRO A 187 -17.85 -4.60 12.09
CA PRO A 187 -18.24 -5.54 11.07
C PRO A 187 -18.24 -6.95 11.67
N LEU A 188 -18.97 -7.86 11.03
CA LEU A 188 -18.89 -9.26 11.41
C LEU A 188 -17.50 -9.82 11.05
N ALA A 189 -16.91 -10.57 11.97
CA ALA A 189 -15.68 -11.31 11.70
C ALA A 189 -15.88 -12.24 10.49
N LEU A 190 -14.82 -12.44 9.69
CA LEU A 190 -14.86 -13.53 8.71
C LEU A 190 -15.02 -14.82 9.52
N ARG A 191 -16.08 -15.59 9.23
CA ARG A 191 -16.22 -16.94 9.78
C ARG A 191 -14.93 -17.71 9.46
N PRO A 192 -14.46 -18.61 10.35
CA PRO A 192 -13.32 -19.46 10.06
C PRO A 192 -13.50 -20.05 8.67
N PRO A 193 -12.64 -19.68 7.71
CA PRO A 193 -12.90 -20.02 6.34
C PRO A 193 -12.66 -21.52 6.15
N GLY A 194 -13.55 -22.19 5.41
CA GLY A 194 -13.27 -23.55 4.96
C GLY A 194 -12.01 -23.58 4.10
N PRO A 195 -11.24 -24.69 4.09
CA PRO A 195 -10.08 -24.85 3.22
C PRO A 195 -10.43 -24.55 1.75
N GLY A 196 -9.59 -23.77 1.08
CA GLY A 196 -9.78 -23.41 -0.34
C GLY A 196 -10.91 -22.41 -0.63
N SER A 197 -11.62 -21.90 0.38
CA SER A 197 -12.66 -20.89 0.18
C SER A 197 -12.11 -19.52 -0.22
N GLU A 198 -12.95 -18.70 -0.85
CA GLU A 198 -12.60 -17.32 -1.19
C GLU A 198 -12.22 -16.52 0.07
N ALA A 199 -12.90 -16.72 1.20
CA ALA A 199 -12.53 -16.07 2.46
C ALA A 199 -11.14 -16.50 2.96
N ALA A 200 -10.74 -17.78 2.77
CA ALA A 200 -9.39 -18.24 3.09
C ALA A 200 -8.35 -17.54 2.20
N ARG A 201 -8.63 -17.42 0.90
CA ARG A 201 -7.77 -16.75 -0.06
C ARG A 201 -7.54 -15.28 0.32
N ARG A 202 -8.61 -14.55 0.64
CA ARG A 202 -8.56 -13.14 1.08
C ARG A 202 -7.70 -12.91 2.32
N LEU A 203 -7.88 -13.76 3.33
CA LEU A 203 -7.08 -13.73 4.55
C LEU A 203 -5.61 -14.02 4.26
N TRP A 204 -5.33 -15.04 3.48
CA TRP A 204 -3.96 -15.39 3.10
C TRP A 204 -3.30 -14.28 2.26
N TYR A 205 -4.03 -13.67 1.32
CA TYR A 205 -3.56 -12.52 0.54
C TYR A 205 -3.19 -11.35 1.47
N ALA A 206 -4.03 -11.05 2.46
CA ALA A 206 -3.75 -10.00 3.44
C ALA A 206 -2.49 -10.31 4.29
N GLU A 207 -2.31 -11.56 4.71
CA GLU A 207 -1.14 -12.02 5.46
C GLU A 207 0.14 -11.93 4.60
N GLN A 208 0.10 -12.37 3.34
CA GLN A 208 1.25 -12.25 2.43
C GLN A 208 1.55 -10.79 2.10
N ALA A 209 0.53 -9.96 1.85
CA ALA A 209 0.73 -8.54 1.61
C ALA A 209 1.39 -7.85 2.81
N SER A 210 1.00 -8.21 4.04
CA SER A 210 1.65 -7.75 5.26
C SER A 210 3.14 -8.13 5.29
N ALA A 211 3.48 -9.37 4.94
CA ALA A 211 4.87 -9.83 4.88
C ALA A 211 5.69 -9.10 3.78
N LEU A 212 5.09 -8.84 2.62
CA LEU A 212 5.72 -8.09 1.54
C LEU A 212 5.99 -6.63 1.93
N VAL A 213 5.01 -5.97 2.57
CA VAL A 213 5.18 -4.60 3.08
C VAL A 213 6.26 -4.59 4.15
N HIS A 214 6.28 -5.55 5.07
CA HIS A 214 7.31 -5.65 6.09
C HIS A 214 8.72 -5.79 5.50
N ALA A 215 8.87 -6.63 4.46
CA ALA A 215 10.15 -6.77 3.76
C ALA A 215 10.59 -5.45 3.11
N ALA A 216 9.66 -4.69 2.52
CA ALA A 216 9.95 -3.37 1.97
C ALA A 216 10.37 -2.37 3.06
N GLU A 217 9.68 -2.34 4.20
CA GLU A 217 10.08 -1.48 5.32
C GLU A 217 11.46 -1.86 5.87
N ALA A 218 11.78 -3.15 5.94
CA ALA A 218 13.10 -3.61 6.37
C ALA A 218 14.21 -3.19 5.40
N VAL A 219 13.93 -3.21 4.09
CA VAL A 219 14.88 -2.74 3.05
C VAL A 219 15.19 -1.25 3.21
N GLU A 220 14.17 -0.42 3.44
CA GLU A 220 14.35 1.02 3.69
C GLU A 220 15.12 1.26 5.00
N LEU A 221 14.71 0.61 6.08
CA LEU A 221 15.29 0.79 7.41
C LEU A 221 16.76 0.35 7.48
N LEU A 222 17.10 -0.77 6.84
CA LEU A 222 18.46 -1.31 6.84
C LEU A 222 19.34 -0.73 5.72
N GLY A 223 18.80 0.10 4.83
CA GLY A 223 19.54 0.65 3.70
C GLY A 223 20.07 -0.44 2.77
N VAL A 224 19.30 -1.50 2.52
CA VAL A 224 19.74 -2.65 1.72
C VAL A 224 20.06 -2.19 0.29
N SER A 225 21.28 -2.48 -0.17
CA SER A 225 21.71 -2.14 -1.53
C SER A 225 20.86 -2.82 -2.60
N LYS A 226 20.68 -2.14 -3.73
CA LYS A 226 19.92 -2.67 -4.87
C LYS A 226 20.48 -3.99 -5.36
N GLU A 227 21.81 -4.15 -5.35
CA GLU A 227 22.52 -5.35 -5.75
C GLU A 227 22.17 -6.53 -4.85
N SER A 228 22.14 -6.32 -3.53
CA SER A 228 21.81 -7.35 -2.54
C SER A 228 20.35 -7.77 -2.66
N LEU A 229 19.45 -6.80 -2.81
CA LEU A 229 18.03 -7.05 -3.03
C LEU A 229 17.78 -7.83 -4.33
N ASP A 230 18.45 -7.46 -5.42
CA ASP A 230 18.32 -8.16 -6.71
C ASP A 230 18.90 -9.58 -6.66
N ALA A 231 19.97 -9.81 -5.88
CA ALA A 231 20.52 -11.15 -5.68
C ALA A 231 19.58 -12.06 -4.87
N ALA A 232 19.09 -11.59 -3.71
CA ALA A 232 18.13 -12.31 -2.87
C ALA A 232 16.88 -12.69 -3.66
N ARG A 233 16.33 -11.73 -4.41
CA ARG A 233 15.15 -11.95 -5.25
C ARG A 233 15.38 -12.97 -6.36
N ARG A 234 16.52 -12.91 -7.07
CA ARG A 234 16.84 -13.91 -8.11
C ARG A 234 16.89 -15.31 -7.52
N ALA A 235 17.46 -15.46 -6.33
CA ALA A 235 17.46 -16.74 -5.62
C ALA A 235 16.04 -17.20 -5.26
N GLY A 236 15.21 -16.31 -4.73
CA GLY A 236 13.81 -16.63 -4.38
C GLY A 236 12.92 -16.98 -5.57
N LEU A 237 13.05 -16.26 -6.70
CA LEU A 237 12.31 -16.55 -7.93
C LEU A 237 12.72 -17.89 -8.55
N ARG A 238 14.02 -18.21 -8.57
CA ARG A 238 14.50 -19.53 -9.01
C ARG A 238 13.95 -20.65 -8.12
N ALA A 239 14.01 -20.47 -6.80
CA ALA A 239 13.44 -21.44 -5.86
C ALA A 239 11.93 -21.65 -6.06
N LEU A 240 11.19 -20.60 -6.42
CA LEU A 240 9.78 -20.72 -6.80
C LEU A 240 9.63 -21.47 -8.13
N ALA A 241 10.40 -21.15 -9.16
CA ALA A 241 10.36 -21.85 -10.45
C ALA A 241 10.64 -23.37 -10.27
N ASP A 242 11.72 -23.72 -9.56
CA ASP A 242 12.07 -25.11 -9.22
C ASP A 242 10.95 -25.82 -8.43
N HIS A 243 10.21 -25.09 -7.60
CA HIS A 243 9.07 -25.63 -6.85
C HIS A 243 7.89 -25.90 -7.77
N LEU A 244 7.58 -24.98 -8.69
CA LEU A 244 6.49 -25.14 -9.66
C LEU A 244 6.77 -26.33 -10.60
N GLU A 245 7.99 -26.48 -11.10
CA GLU A 245 8.36 -27.61 -11.98
C GLU A 245 8.24 -28.97 -11.28
N ARG A 246 8.52 -29.03 -9.97
CA ARG A 246 8.40 -30.26 -9.18
C ARG A 246 6.96 -30.59 -8.75
N HIS A 247 6.09 -29.58 -8.68
CA HIS A 247 4.80 -29.71 -8.03
C HIS A 247 3.65 -29.14 -8.86
N GLY A 248 3.11 -29.96 -9.77
CA GLY A 248 1.86 -29.68 -10.49
C GLY A 248 2.03 -29.60 -11.99
N ASP A 249 0.99 -29.16 -12.67
CA ASP A 249 0.98 -28.89 -14.11
C ASP A 249 1.11 -27.37 -14.33
N TRP A 250 2.36 -26.90 -14.41
CA TRP A 250 2.73 -25.48 -14.50
C TRP A 250 3.42 -25.17 -15.83
N GLU A 251 3.02 -25.85 -16.91
CA GLU A 251 3.65 -25.70 -18.22
C GLU A 251 3.71 -24.22 -18.64
N GLY A 252 4.93 -23.74 -18.94
CA GLY A 252 5.21 -22.35 -19.30
C GLY A 252 5.20 -21.33 -18.15
N VAL A 253 4.57 -21.62 -17.01
CA VAL A 253 4.51 -20.69 -15.86
C VAL A 253 5.85 -20.58 -15.14
N ALA A 254 6.55 -21.70 -14.93
CA ALA A 254 7.88 -21.69 -14.28
C ALA A 254 8.88 -20.82 -15.07
N GLY A 255 8.95 -21.01 -16.39
CA GLY A 255 9.77 -20.18 -17.27
C GLY A 255 9.37 -18.70 -17.22
N GLN A 256 8.08 -18.38 -17.15
CA GLN A 256 7.62 -17.00 -16.98
C GLN A 256 8.12 -16.39 -15.66
N VAL A 257 8.04 -17.12 -14.53
CA VAL A 257 8.50 -16.65 -13.21
C VAL A 257 9.99 -16.31 -13.22
N GLU A 258 10.84 -17.09 -13.88
CA GLU A 258 12.27 -16.81 -13.97
C GLU A 258 12.56 -15.47 -14.68
N THR A 259 11.78 -15.15 -15.71
CA THR A 259 11.93 -13.89 -16.45
C THR A 259 11.53 -12.65 -15.64
N TRP A 260 10.78 -12.81 -14.54
CA TRP A 260 10.45 -11.70 -13.63
C TRP A 260 11.68 -11.15 -12.90
N SER A 261 12.82 -11.84 -13.00
CA SER A 261 14.12 -11.30 -12.60
C SER A 261 14.48 -9.99 -13.35
N GLY A 262 14.00 -9.80 -14.58
CA GLY A 262 14.31 -8.64 -15.43
C GLY A 262 13.46 -7.40 -15.19
N SER A 263 13.90 -6.25 -15.71
CA SER A 263 13.16 -4.97 -15.65
C SER A 263 11.96 -4.93 -16.60
N ALA A 264 11.99 -5.71 -17.68
CA ALA A 264 10.99 -5.69 -18.75
C ALA A 264 9.76 -6.56 -18.47
N ASN A 265 9.84 -7.54 -17.57
CA ASN A 265 8.76 -8.50 -17.33
C ASN A 265 8.29 -8.52 -15.88
N ARG A 266 7.70 -7.40 -15.42
CA ARG A 266 7.17 -7.29 -14.05
C ARG A 266 5.75 -7.85 -13.98
N PRO A 267 5.44 -8.82 -13.09
CA PRO A 267 4.08 -9.30 -12.93
C PRO A 267 3.17 -8.23 -12.31
N SER A 268 1.88 -8.29 -12.62
CA SER A 268 0.89 -7.59 -11.79
C SER A 268 0.88 -8.22 -10.39
N ILE A 269 0.49 -7.44 -9.39
CA ILE A 269 0.40 -7.97 -8.02
C ILE A 269 -0.60 -9.13 -7.91
N GLU A 270 -1.69 -9.07 -8.67
CA GLU A 270 -2.70 -10.14 -8.73
C GLU A 270 -2.12 -11.43 -9.31
N ALA A 271 -1.36 -11.34 -10.41
CA ALA A 271 -0.73 -12.50 -11.04
C ALA A 271 0.29 -13.15 -10.09
N LEU A 272 1.12 -12.33 -9.44
CA LEU A 272 2.07 -12.80 -8.43
C LEU A 272 1.35 -13.54 -7.30
N PHE A 273 0.37 -12.90 -6.66
CA PHE A 273 -0.31 -13.48 -5.50
C PHE A 273 -1.14 -14.72 -5.86
N SER A 274 -1.71 -14.76 -7.06
CA SER A 274 -2.45 -15.93 -7.56
C SER A 274 -1.55 -17.16 -7.72
N ILE A 275 -0.36 -16.99 -8.32
CA ILE A 275 0.63 -18.06 -8.46
C ILE A 275 1.10 -18.52 -7.08
N LEU A 276 1.45 -17.58 -6.19
CA LEU A 276 1.91 -17.90 -4.84
C LEU A 276 0.86 -18.66 -4.02
N TRP A 277 -0.42 -18.28 -4.12
CA TRP A 277 -1.53 -18.96 -3.46
C TRP A 277 -1.70 -20.40 -3.93
N GLN A 278 -1.77 -20.58 -5.25
CA GLN A 278 -1.96 -21.90 -5.88
C GLN A 278 -0.77 -22.83 -5.61
N ALA A 279 0.46 -22.29 -5.62
CA ALA A 279 1.68 -23.03 -5.29
C ALA A 279 1.88 -23.27 -3.79
N ARG A 280 1.03 -22.71 -2.93
CA ARG A 280 1.19 -22.66 -1.47
C ARG A 280 2.57 -22.12 -1.05
N TRP A 281 3.05 -21.11 -1.75
CA TRP A 281 4.38 -20.52 -1.58
C TRP A 281 4.28 -19.18 -0.83
N PRO A 282 4.83 -19.05 0.39
CA PRO A 282 4.83 -17.79 1.11
C PRO A 282 5.67 -16.72 0.40
N VAL A 283 5.18 -15.48 0.32
CA VAL A 283 5.88 -14.37 -0.35
C VAL A 283 7.24 -14.06 0.27
N ALA A 284 7.39 -14.30 1.58
CA ALA A 284 8.66 -14.11 2.29
C ALA A 284 9.80 -14.97 1.71
N ARG A 285 9.48 -16.12 1.08
CA ARG A 285 10.46 -16.98 0.42
C ARG A 285 10.96 -16.43 -0.92
N LEU A 286 10.34 -15.37 -1.45
CA LEU A 286 10.87 -14.67 -2.62
C LEU A 286 12.07 -13.78 -2.29
N PHE A 287 12.25 -13.44 -1.02
CA PHE A 287 13.34 -12.56 -0.56
C PHE A 287 14.13 -13.24 0.56
N PRO A 288 14.69 -14.44 0.32
CA PRO A 288 15.54 -15.10 1.30
C PRO A 288 16.73 -14.19 1.61
N ASP A 289 17.03 -14.00 2.90
CA ASP A 289 18.20 -13.28 3.39
C ASP A 289 18.26 -11.75 3.15
N ALA A 290 17.28 -11.13 2.45
CA ALA A 290 17.27 -9.68 2.21
C ALA A 290 17.10 -8.81 3.48
N ALA A 291 16.62 -9.40 4.58
CA ALA A 291 16.42 -8.74 5.87
C ALA A 291 17.43 -9.16 6.95
N ARG A 292 18.50 -9.89 6.59
CA ARG A 292 19.61 -10.16 7.51
C ARG A 292 20.65 -9.05 7.35
N PRO A 293 21.00 -8.30 8.41
CA PRO A 293 22.14 -7.39 8.35
C PRO A 293 23.36 -8.21 7.90
N GLY A 294 24.11 -7.66 6.94
CA GLY A 294 25.28 -8.33 6.40
C GLY A 294 26.16 -8.84 7.52
N ARG A 295 26.52 -10.13 7.47
CA ARG A 295 27.73 -10.56 8.17
C ARG A 295 28.88 -9.93 7.39
N ASP A 296 29.32 -8.78 7.86
CA ASP A 296 30.57 -8.18 7.40
C ASP A 296 31.67 -9.24 7.53
N ARG A 297 32.45 -9.34 6.45
CA ARG A 297 33.75 -10.03 6.42
C ARG A 297 34.79 -9.19 7.12
#